data_AF-A0A0M2PVP1-F1
#
_entry.id   AF-A0A0M2PVP1-F1
#
_cell.length_a   1.000
_cell.length_b   1.000
_cell.length_c   1.000
_cell.angle_alpha   90.00
_cell.angle_beta   90.00
_cell.angle_gamma   90.00
#
_symmetry.space_group_name_H-M   'P 1'
#
loop_
_entity.id
_entity.type
_entity.pdbx_description
1 polymer ?
#
loop_
_entity_poly.entity_id
_entity_poly.type
_entity_poly.pdbx_seq_one_letter_code
_entity_poly.pdbx_strand_id
1 'polypeptide(L)'
;MGKTSRQKPVQFPVGDTSKILQSCKNKLKPLLDKRELNFIPLQQDSQRHIFALIAKDSSNLITTDDRSNRHHIVPLLSTISGTYWLNISLTFLPMFSQSKQKTAPQSFQFSGVSIRVFKGLATENKKEPLLRAEWDILKDNNNHAQPHWHVYKSFQIRNLNATASDFESLIEADEVQDFGTCAEKFNSGERENDFQEDLGQNNTENEQASLKENDWDFETKFHFAMASQWHVNGGTHRIVIDQEALLYSWLAGCVQYIKEQLLYVSGGR
;
A
#
# COMPACT_ATOMS: atom_id res chain seq x y z
N MET A 1 -30.67 -5.50 -20.74
CA MET A 1 -29.93 -4.29 -20.32
C MET A 1 -29.94 -4.21 -18.80
N GLY A 2 -28.92 -4.77 -18.15
CA GLY A 2 -28.78 -4.70 -16.70
C GLY A 2 -28.31 -3.30 -16.29
N LYS A 3 -29.05 -2.63 -15.43
CA LYS A 3 -28.60 -1.38 -14.80
C LYS A 3 -27.46 -1.75 -13.85
N THR A 4 -26.21 -1.51 -14.25
CA THR A 4 -25.09 -1.49 -13.31
C THR A 4 -25.36 -0.39 -12.30
N SER A 5 -25.80 -0.80 -11.11
CA SER A 5 -25.90 0.07 -9.94
C SER A 5 -24.49 0.57 -9.63
N ARG A 6 -24.14 1.75 -10.15
CA ARG A 6 -22.92 2.45 -9.77
C ARG A 6 -23.02 2.70 -8.27
N GLN A 7 -22.22 1.98 -7.49
CA GLN A 7 -22.14 2.20 -6.05
C GLN A 7 -21.83 3.67 -5.78
N LYS A 8 -22.53 4.27 -4.82
CA LYS A 8 -22.29 5.67 -4.43
C LYS A 8 -20.90 5.79 -3.80
N PRO A 9 -20.16 6.88 -4.06
CA PRO A 9 -18.85 7.09 -3.47
C PRO A 9 -18.97 7.14 -1.95
N VAL A 10 -18.01 6.54 -1.26
CA VAL A 10 -17.92 6.60 0.21
C VAL A 10 -17.78 8.06 0.61
N GLN A 11 -18.74 8.55 1.39
CA GLN A 11 -18.69 9.90 1.93
C GLN A 11 -18.10 9.87 3.33
N PHE A 12 -17.07 10.67 3.52
CA PHE A 12 -16.41 10.94 4.78
C PHE A 12 -16.23 12.46 4.85
N PRO A 13 -17.31 13.19 5.18
CA PRO A 13 -17.25 14.62 5.32
C PRO A 13 -16.42 14.98 6.55
N VAL A 14 -15.52 15.95 6.36
CA VAL A 14 -14.61 16.49 7.37
C VAL A 14 -14.87 17.98 7.46
N GLY A 15 -15.32 18.45 8.63
CA GLY A 15 -15.56 19.88 8.84
C GLY A 15 -14.28 20.72 8.86
N ASP A 16 -13.22 20.18 9.48
CA ASP A 16 -11.94 20.86 9.66
C ASP A 16 -10.79 19.85 9.55
N THR A 17 -9.93 20.01 8.54
CA THR A 17 -8.78 19.12 8.33
C THR A 17 -7.80 19.19 9.50
N SER A 18 -7.66 20.33 10.16
CA SER A 18 -6.71 20.53 11.26
C SER A 18 -6.95 19.57 12.42
N LYS A 19 -8.24 19.29 12.73
CA LYS A 19 -8.63 18.32 13.75
C LYS A 19 -8.22 16.89 13.37
N ILE A 20 -8.44 16.50 12.12
CA ILE A 20 -8.03 15.18 11.61
C ILE A 20 -6.51 15.04 11.67
N LEU A 21 -5.78 16.03 11.15
CA LEU A 21 -4.31 16.04 11.15
C LEU A 21 -3.76 15.94 12.58
N GLN A 22 -4.35 16.67 13.53
CA GLN A 22 -3.97 16.63 14.94
C GLN A 22 -4.23 15.26 15.57
N SER A 23 -5.38 14.64 15.30
CA SER A 23 -5.72 13.29 15.79
C SER A 23 -4.78 12.22 15.22
N CYS A 24 -4.52 12.24 13.91
CA CYS A 24 -3.56 11.36 13.25
C CYS A 24 -2.16 11.52 13.84
N LYS A 25 -1.70 12.77 14.03
CA LYS A 25 -0.42 13.08 14.68
C LYS A 25 -0.33 12.45 16.08
N ASN A 26 -1.37 12.64 16.91
CA ASN A 26 -1.39 12.13 18.27
C ASN A 26 -1.29 10.59 18.31
N LYS A 27 -1.94 9.91 17.37
CA LYS A 27 -1.89 8.43 17.25
C LYS A 27 -0.55 7.92 16.70
N LEU A 28 0.10 8.66 15.81
CA LEU A 28 1.40 8.29 15.23
C LEU A 28 2.59 8.57 16.15
N LYS A 29 2.48 9.58 17.03
CA LYS A 29 3.55 9.99 17.94
C LYS A 29 4.20 8.84 18.74
N PRO A 30 3.45 7.96 19.42
CA PRO A 30 4.06 6.84 20.16
C PRO A 30 4.73 5.80 19.25
N LEU A 31 4.31 5.68 17.98
CA LEU A 31 4.80 4.64 17.07
C LEU A 31 6.15 5.00 16.45
N LEU A 32 6.34 6.29 16.17
CA LEU A 32 7.54 6.81 15.49
C LEU A 32 8.64 7.25 16.47
N ASP A 33 8.37 7.22 17.78
CA ASP A 33 9.28 7.69 18.83
C ASP A 33 9.85 9.10 18.56
N LYS A 34 8.98 9.98 18.03
CA LYS A 34 9.33 11.37 17.71
C LYS A 34 8.59 12.33 18.61
N ARG A 35 9.34 13.23 19.26
CA ARG A 35 8.79 14.21 20.20
C ARG A 35 7.87 15.23 19.52
N GLU A 36 8.20 15.61 18.29
CA GLU A 36 7.50 16.64 17.53
C GLU A 36 7.26 16.20 16.08
N LEU A 37 6.06 15.68 15.83
CA LEU A 37 5.53 15.43 14.50
C LEU A 37 4.64 16.60 14.07
N ASN A 38 4.52 16.84 12.77
CA ASN A 38 3.52 17.76 12.23
C ASN A 38 3.08 17.34 10.83
N PHE A 39 1.91 17.82 10.40
CA PHE A 39 1.50 17.75 9.00
C PHE A 39 1.71 19.12 8.35
N ILE A 40 2.37 19.14 7.20
CA ILE A 40 2.53 20.35 6.39
C ILE A 40 1.74 20.22 5.08
N PRO A 41 1.19 21.32 4.55
CA PRO A 41 0.55 21.29 3.24
C PRO A 41 1.61 21.09 2.15
N LEU A 42 1.38 20.12 1.27
CA LEU A 42 2.14 19.95 0.03
C LEU A 42 1.43 20.59 -1.16
N GLN A 43 0.10 20.60 -1.13
CA GLN A 43 -0.75 21.19 -2.16
C GLN A 43 -2.06 21.62 -1.51
N GLN A 44 -2.51 22.84 -1.81
CA GLN A 44 -3.80 23.36 -1.38
C GLN A 44 -4.38 24.20 -2.52
N ASP A 45 -5.25 23.60 -3.31
CA ASP A 45 -5.96 24.28 -4.40
C ASP A 45 -7.45 23.92 -4.41
N SER A 46 -8.17 24.38 -5.43
CA SER A 46 -9.61 24.14 -5.57
C SER A 46 -9.98 22.67 -5.81
N GLN A 47 -9.01 21.81 -6.17
CA GLN A 47 -9.22 20.41 -6.47
C GLN A 47 -8.88 19.52 -5.27
N ARG A 48 -7.75 19.79 -4.61
CA ARG A 48 -7.25 18.93 -3.53
C ARG A 48 -6.37 19.66 -2.53
N HIS A 49 -6.48 19.21 -1.28
CA HIS A 49 -5.59 19.55 -0.19
C HIS A 49 -4.81 18.30 0.22
N ILE A 50 -3.49 18.30 0.03
CA ILE A 50 -2.58 17.21 0.40
C ILE A 50 -1.70 17.69 1.54
N PHE A 51 -1.65 16.90 2.60
CA PHE A 51 -0.78 17.13 3.74
C PHE A 51 0.19 15.97 3.91
N ALA A 52 1.44 16.25 4.21
CA ALA A 52 2.45 15.24 4.50
C ALA A 52 2.97 15.35 5.93
N LEU A 53 3.22 14.20 6.54
CA LEU A 53 3.84 14.09 7.85
C LEU A 53 5.32 14.47 7.76
N ILE A 54 5.76 15.30 8.67
CA ILE A 54 7.16 15.65 8.92
C ILE A 54 7.47 15.48 10.40
N ALA A 55 8.75 15.30 10.72
CA ALA A 55 9.26 15.53 12.07
C ALA A 55 9.91 16.92 12.12
N LYS A 56 9.66 17.68 13.19
CA LYS A 56 10.13 19.08 13.30
C LYS A 56 11.65 19.20 13.38
N ASP A 57 12.31 18.18 13.93
CA ASP A 57 13.78 18.01 13.93
C ASP A 57 14.34 17.64 12.54
N SER A 58 13.46 17.26 11.61
CA SER A 58 13.80 16.61 10.33
C SER A 58 12.99 17.18 9.16
N SER A 59 12.53 18.44 9.26
CA SER A 59 11.58 19.04 8.30
C SER A 59 12.08 19.04 6.85
N ASN A 60 13.39 18.86 6.67
CA ASN A 60 14.08 18.86 5.37
C ASN A 60 14.42 17.47 4.85
N LEU A 61 14.07 16.39 5.57
CA LEU A 61 14.32 15.03 5.08
C LEU A 61 13.34 14.71 3.97
N ILE A 62 13.87 14.72 2.76
CA ILE A 62 13.15 14.46 1.52
C ILE A 62 13.89 13.38 0.76
N THR A 63 13.16 12.51 0.10
CA THR A 63 13.72 11.56 -0.86
C THR A 63 12.90 11.53 -2.15
N THR A 64 13.36 10.80 -3.15
CA THR A 64 12.65 10.59 -4.40
C THR A 64 12.33 9.13 -4.63
N ASP A 65 11.13 8.85 -5.18
CA ASP A 65 10.78 7.51 -5.66
C ASP A 65 11.34 7.24 -7.07
N ASP A 66 11.07 6.06 -7.62
CA ASP A 66 11.52 5.66 -8.96
C ASP A 66 10.99 6.55 -10.09
N ARG A 67 9.91 7.29 -9.83
CA ARG A 67 9.32 8.25 -10.76
C ARG A 67 9.81 9.68 -10.49
N SER A 68 10.85 9.83 -9.68
CA SER A 68 11.43 11.11 -9.26
C SER A 68 10.47 12.03 -8.48
N ASN A 69 9.37 11.52 -7.93
CA ASN A 69 8.49 12.31 -7.07
C ASN A 69 9.17 12.53 -5.73
N ARG A 70 9.12 13.76 -5.21
CA ARG A 70 9.70 14.12 -3.91
C ARG A 70 8.74 13.79 -2.77
N HIS A 71 9.27 13.17 -1.72
CA HIS A 71 8.51 12.74 -0.55
C HIS A 71 9.19 13.22 0.73
N HIS A 72 8.43 13.87 1.60
CA HIS A 72 8.86 14.11 2.98
C HIS A 72 8.86 12.79 3.76
N ILE A 73 9.95 12.52 4.48
CA ILE A 73 10.13 11.27 5.19
C ILE A 73 10.47 11.46 6.65
N VAL A 74 10.09 10.48 7.46
CA VAL A 74 10.45 10.36 8.87
C VAL A 74 11.13 9.00 9.11
N PRO A 75 12.18 8.92 9.95
CA PRO A 75 12.75 7.64 10.34
C PRO A 75 11.69 6.77 11.03
N LEU A 76 11.65 5.48 10.70
CA LEU A 76 10.78 4.50 11.34
C LEU A 76 11.56 3.51 12.19
N LEU A 77 12.61 2.92 11.63
CA LEU A 77 13.38 1.85 12.26
C LEU A 77 14.81 1.84 11.71
N SER A 78 15.80 1.85 12.61
CA SER A 78 17.21 1.64 12.23
C SER A 78 17.61 0.20 12.52
N THR A 79 18.31 -0.41 11.56
CA THR A 79 18.81 -1.80 11.62
C THR A 79 20.27 -1.82 11.23
N ILE A 80 20.94 -2.96 11.41
CA ILE A 80 22.35 -3.15 10.99
C ILE A 80 22.50 -2.92 9.47
N SER A 81 21.49 -3.30 8.69
CA SER A 81 21.51 -3.18 7.21
C SER A 81 21.09 -1.81 6.67
N GLY A 82 20.79 -0.84 7.55
CA GLY A 82 20.34 0.49 7.17
C GLY A 82 19.08 0.94 7.91
N THR A 83 18.52 2.07 7.49
CA THR A 83 17.33 2.67 8.12
C THR A 83 16.13 2.58 7.19
N TYR A 84 14.98 2.24 7.79
CA TYR A 84 13.68 2.33 7.18
C TYR A 84 13.04 3.69 7.46
N TRP A 85 12.41 4.24 6.44
CA TRP A 85 11.83 5.57 6.43
C TRP A 85 10.38 5.49 5.99
N LEU A 86 9.55 6.39 6.51
CA LEU A 86 8.15 6.51 6.14
C LEU A 86 7.85 7.86 5.51
N ASN A 87 7.07 7.83 4.43
CA ASN A 87 6.27 8.98 4.01
C ASN A 87 4.80 8.68 4.34
N ILE A 88 4.11 9.63 4.97
CA ILE A 88 2.68 9.54 5.21
C ILE A 88 2.03 10.80 4.65
N SER A 89 1.04 10.64 3.76
CA SER A 89 0.25 11.75 3.24
C SER A 89 -1.24 11.51 3.35
N LEU A 90 -1.99 12.58 3.63
CA LEU A 90 -3.45 12.61 3.72
C LEU A 90 -3.99 13.57 2.67
N THR A 91 -5.03 13.14 1.94
CA THR A 91 -5.66 13.89 0.86
C THR A 91 -7.11 14.20 1.21
N PHE A 92 -7.50 15.45 0.99
CA PHE A 92 -8.83 15.96 1.21
C PHE A 92 -9.32 16.69 -0.05
N LEU A 93 -10.59 16.50 -0.40
CA LEU A 93 -11.26 17.21 -1.49
C LEU A 93 -12.05 18.39 -0.91
N PRO A 94 -11.76 19.63 -1.30
CA PRO A 94 -12.50 20.80 -0.83
C PRO A 94 -13.97 20.74 -1.31
N MET A 95 -14.91 21.03 -0.40
CA MET A 95 -16.33 21.14 -0.71
C MET A 95 -16.78 22.60 -0.59
N PHE A 96 -17.26 23.15 -1.70
CA PHE A 96 -17.74 24.53 -1.78
C PHE A 96 -19.27 24.58 -1.78
N SER A 97 -19.84 25.57 -1.09
CA SER A 97 -21.27 25.84 -1.14
C SER A 97 -21.67 26.35 -2.53
N GLN A 98 -22.88 26.01 -3.00
CA GLN A 98 -23.42 26.53 -4.27
C GLN A 98 -23.75 28.03 -4.21
N SER A 99 -23.66 28.67 -3.04
CA SER A 99 -23.75 30.11 -2.89
C SER A 99 -22.48 30.77 -3.45
N LYS A 100 -22.62 31.42 -4.60
CA LYS A 100 -21.57 32.17 -5.30
C LYS A 100 -20.89 33.15 -4.33
N GLN A 101 -19.55 33.10 -4.24
CA GLN A 101 -18.63 33.94 -3.45
C GLN A 101 -18.07 33.37 -2.13
N LYS A 102 -17.59 32.12 -2.12
CA LYS A 102 -16.60 31.71 -1.08
C LYS A 102 -15.27 31.36 -1.71
N THR A 103 -14.23 32.06 -1.26
CA THR A 103 -12.82 31.79 -1.60
C THR A 103 -12.22 30.63 -0.81
N ALA A 104 -12.87 30.22 0.29
CA ALA A 104 -12.46 29.11 1.14
C ALA A 104 -13.52 27.99 1.14
N PRO A 105 -13.09 26.71 1.21
CA PRO A 105 -14.01 25.59 1.32
C PRO A 105 -14.82 25.64 2.62
N GLN A 106 -16.08 25.21 2.55
CA GLN A 106 -16.96 25.13 3.73
C GLN A 106 -16.68 23.87 4.55
N SER A 107 -16.35 22.79 3.86
CA SER A 107 -15.99 21.51 4.43
C SER A 107 -15.04 20.79 3.48
N PHE A 108 -14.61 19.61 3.87
CA PHE A 108 -13.78 18.73 3.08
C PHE A 108 -14.42 17.35 3.01
N GLN A 109 -14.02 16.58 2.02
CA GLN A 109 -14.24 15.15 1.95
C GLN A 109 -12.87 14.48 2.09
N PHE A 110 -12.69 13.60 3.06
CA PHE A 110 -11.48 12.78 3.09
C PHE A 110 -11.46 11.85 1.88
N SER A 111 -10.39 11.88 1.10
CA SER A 111 -10.30 11.12 -0.15
C SER A 111 -9.19 10.10 -0.19
N GLY A 112 -8.15 10.24 0.63
CA GLY A 112 -7.15 9.20 0.67
C GLY A 112 -6.06 9.36 1.71
N VAL A 113 -5.40 8.25 1.98
CA VAL A 113 -4.20 8.14 2.80
C VAL A 113 -3.19 7.26 2.10
N SER A 114 -1.92 7.65 2.18
CA SER A 114 -0.81 6.90 1.59
C SER A 114 0.33 6.80 2.59
N ILE A 115 0.82 5.59 2.81
CA ILE A 115 1.95 5.26 3.69
C ILE A 115 2.99 4.55 2.82
N ARG A 116 4.10 5.22 2.51
CA ARG A 116 5.20 4.64 1.73
C ARG A 116 6.37 4.29 2.64
N VAL A 117 6.98 3.14 2.39
CA VAL A 117 8.20 2.69 3.08
C VAL A 117 9.37 2.82 2.12
N PHE A 118 10.46 3.39 2.63
CA PHE A 118 11.74 3.44 1.93
C PHE A 118 12.85 2.81 2.78
N LYS A 119 13.93 2.35 2.15
CA LYS A 119 15.16 1.91 2.80
C LYS A 119 16.36 2.70 2.28
N GLY A 120 17.29 3.01 3.19
CA GLY A 120 18.55 3.65 2.83
C GLY A 120 19.25 4.22 4.05
N LEU A 121 20.50 4.65 3.86
CA LEU A 121 21.28 5.31 4.90
C LEU A 121 20.76 6.74 5.14
N ALA A 122 20.98 7.25 6.34
CA ALA A 122 20.61 8.63 6.69
C ALA A 122 21.36 9.67 5.84
N THR A 123 22.56 9.33 5.37
CA THR A 123 23.43 10.18 4.54
C THR A 123 23.04 10.18 3.06
N GLU A 124 22.18 9.27 2.61
CA GLU A 124 21.79 9.15 1.21
C GLU A 124 20.59 10.04 0.87
N ASN A 125 20.69 10.79 -0.22
CA ASN A 125 19.59 11.65 -0.70
C ASN A 125 18.47 10.83 -1.34
N LYS A 126 18.83 9.78 -2.09
CA LYS A 126 17.89 8.84 -2.69
C LYS A 126 17.76 7.62 -1.77
N LYS A 127 16.52 7.18 -1.56
CA LYS A 127 16.19 5.98 -0.79
C LYS A 127 15.38 5.06 -1.68
N GLU A 128 15.58 3.78 -1.50
CA GLU A 128 14.90 2.73 -2.26
C GLU A 128 13.44 2.65 -1.80
N PRO A 129 12.45 2.89 -2.68
CA PRO A 129 11.06 2.66 -2.34
C PRO A 129 10.78 1.16 -2.30
N LEU A 130 10.16 0.68 -1.22
CA LEU A 130 9.88 -0.75 -1.05
C LEU A 130 8.42 -1.06 -1.35
N LEU A 131 7.53 -0.41 -0.60
CA LEU A 131 6.10 -0.67 -0.63
C LEU A 131 5.31 0.57 -0.26
N ARG A 132 4.01 0.54 -0.56
CA ARG A 132 3.04 1.56 -0.19
C ARG A 132 1.73 0.91 0.23
N ALA A 133 1.27 1.19 1.45
CA ALA A 133 -0.10 0.95 1.85
C ALA A 133 -0.94 2.20 1.53
N GLU A 134 -2.10 2.01 0.92
CA GLU A 134 -2.96 3.14 0.57
C GLU A 134 -4.45 2.81 0.67
N TRP A 135 -5.24 3.86 0.88
CA TRP A 135 -6.69 3.87 0.73
C TRP A 135 -7.06 5.14 -0.03
N ASP A 136 -7.77 5.03 -1.15
CA ASP A 136 -8.09 6.16 -2.02
C ASP A 136 -9.48 5.97 -2.65
N ILE A 137 -10.35 6.99 -2.59
CA ILE A 137 -11.69 6.96 -3.19
C ILE A 137 -11.68 7.25 -4.69
N LEU A 138 -10.61 7.83 -5.23
CA LEU A 138 -10.53 8.33 -6.61
C LEU A 138 -9.89 7.35 -7.59
N LYS A 139 -9.17 6.33 -7.10
CA LYS A 139 -8.38 5.45 -7.96
C LYS A 139 -9.19 4.43 -8.75
N ASP A 140 -10.33 3.99 -8.23
CA ASP A 140 -11.11 2.95 -8.88
C ASP A 140 -12.31 3.54 -9.62
N ASN A 141 -12.35 3.32 -10.93
CA ASN A 141 -13.51 3.60 -11.80
C ASN A 141 -14.81 2.91 -11.31
N ASN A 142 -14.67 1.91 -10.42
CA ASN A 142 -15.76 1.18 -9.80
C ASN A 142 -16.09 1.65 -8.37
N ASN A 143 -15.53 2.78 -7.90
CA ASN A 143 -15.84 3.37 -6.59
C ASN A 143 -15.48 2.44 -5.40
N HIS A 144 -14.43 1.64 -5.56
CA HIS A 144 -14.01 0.60 -4.62
C HIS A 144 -12.85 1.04 -3.72
N ALA A 145 -13.03 2.15 -2.99
CA ALA A 145 -12.04 2.53 -1.97
C ALA A 145 -11.78 1.36 -0.99
N GLN A 146 -10.59 0.77 -1.09
CA GLN A 146 -10.14 -0.38 -0.31
C GLN A 146 -8.68 -0.20 0.09
N PRO A 147 -8.31 -0.59 1.33
CA PRO A 147 -6.91 -0.67 1.70
C PRO A 147 -6.18 -1.67 0.79
N HIS A 148 -5.15 -1.23 0.10
CA HIS A 148 -4.33 -2.10 -0.74
C HIS A 148 -2.84 -1.79 -0.58
N TRP A 149 -2.03 -2.75 -0.99
CA TRP A 149 -0.58 -2.66 -0.98
C TRP A 149 -0.06 -2.58 -2.41
N HIS A 150 0.81 -1.62 -2.66
CA HIS A 150 1.57 -1.50 -3.88
C HIS A 150 3.03 -1.82 -3.58
N VAL A 151 3.60 -2.78 -4.29
CA VAL A 151 5.02 -3.16 -4.18
C VAL A 151 5.77 -2.57 -5.38
N TYR A 152 6.88 -1.91 -5.13
CA TYR A 152 7.62 -1.22 -6.19
C TYR A 152 8.42 -2.22 -7.06
N LYS A 153 8.43 -2.01 -8.38
CA LYS A 153 9.12 -2.90 -9.33
C LYS A 153 10.63 -2.99 -9.06
N SER A 154 11.24 -1.89 -8.63
CA SER A 154 12.65 -1.84 -8.21
C SER A 154 12.95 -2.82 -7.08
N PHE A 155 12.02 -2.97 -6.13
CA PHE A 155 12.09 -3.95 -5.06
C PHE A 155 11.87 -5.39 -5.59
N GLN A 156 10.93 -5.60 -6.51
CA GLN A 156 10.63 -6.93 -7.07
C GLN A 156 11.78 -7.50 -7.93
N ILE A 157 12.36 -6.70 -8.83
CA ILE A 157 13.40 -7.14 -9.77
C ILE A 157 14.67 -7.60 -9.04
N ARG A 158 14.98 -6.99 -7.89
CA ARG A 158 16.19 -7.30 -7.13
C ARG A 158 16.18 -8.75 -6.59
N ASN A 159 15.02 -9.25 -6.21
CA ASN A 159 14.86 -10.63 -5.74
C ASN A 159 14.90 -11.63 -6.91
N LEU A 160 14.39 -11.24 -8.09
CA LEU A 160 14.41 -12.11 -9.27
C LEU A 160 15.83 -12.32 -9.82
N ASN A 161 16.68 -11.30 -9.79
CA ASN A 161 18.08 -11.41 -10.22
C ASN A 161 18.95 -12.28 -9.30
N ALA A 162 18.46 -12.66 -8.11
CA ALA A 162 19.10 -13.65 -7.25
C ALA A 162 18.80 -15.10 -7.69
N THR A 163 17.79 -15.33 -8.53
CA THR A 163 17.31 -16.66 -8.94
C THR A 163 17.03 -16.79 -10.45
N ALA A 164 17.54 -15.88 -11.28
CA ALA A 164 17.13 -15.74 -12.68
C ALA A 164 17.68 -16.83 -13.61
N SER A 165 16.96 -17.95 -13.73
CA SER A 165 16.93 -18.70 -14.99
C SER A 165 15.53 -18.77 -15.63
N ASP A 166 14.43 -18.57 -14.88
CA ASP A 166 13.11 -19.00 -15.39
C ASP A 166 12.02 -17.90 -15.48
N PHE A 167 12.33 -16.62 -15.26
CA PHE A 167 11.30 -15.56 -15.14
C PHE A 167 11.32 -14.46 -16.21
N GLU A 168 12.24 -14.51 -17.19
CA GLU A 168 12.33 -13.47 -18.24
C GLU A 168 11.03 -13.34 -19.06
N SER A 169 10.20 -14.39 -19.14
CA SER A 169 8.92 -14.38 -19.84
C SER A 169 7.80 -13.56 -19.16
N LEU A 170 7.95 -13.18 -17.88
CA LEU A 170 6.95 -12.40 -17.14
C LEU A 170 7.26 -10.89 -17.08
N ILE A 171 8.46 -10.49 -17.51
CA ILE A 171 8.93 -9.08 -17.45
C ILE A 171 8.43 -8.26 -18.65
N GLU A 172 8.02 -8.89 -19.75
CA GLU A 172 7.51 -8.20 -20.95
C GLU A 172 6.12 -7.56 -20.77
N ALA A 173 5.43 -7.80 -19.66
CA ALA A 173 4.22 -7.06 -19.31
C ALA A 173 4.59 -5.76 -18.59
N ASP A 174 4.40 -4.62 -19.27
CA ASP A 174 4.54 -3.26 -18.72
C ASP A 174 3.44 -2.89 -17.69
N GLU A 175 2.80 -3.90 -17.08
CA GLU A 175 1.72 -3.74 -16.13
C GLU A 175 2.22 -3.92 -14.69
N VAL A 176 2.04 -2.84 -13.93
CA VAL A 176 2.18 -2.79 -12.48
C VAL A 176 1.26 -3.85 -11.85
N GLN A 177 1.81 -4.82 -11.12
CA GLN A 177 0.99 -5.75 -10.34
C GLN A 177 0.42 -5.05 -9.11
N ASP A 178 -0.87 -4.74 -9.19
CA ASP A 178 -1.71 -4.42 -8.04
C ASP A 178 -2.18 -5.73 -7.40
N PHE A 179 -1.86 -5.97 -6.13
CA PHE A 179 -2.31 -7.17 -5.42
C PHE A 179 -3.81 -7.14 -5.07
N GLY A 180 -4.56 -6.14 -5.53
CA GLY A 180 -6.00 -5.97 -5.31
C GLY A 180 -6.91 -6.20 -6.53
N THR A 181 -6.41 -6.38 -7.74
CA THR A 181 -7.27 -6.55 -8.93
C THR A 181 -7.66 -8.01 -9.11
N CYS A 182 -8.80 -8.41 -8.52
CA CYS A 182 -9.50 -9.63 -8.94
C CYS A 182 -10.11 -9.42 -10.33
N ALA A 183 -9.30 -9.55 -11.38
CA ALA A 183 -9.78 -9.75 -12.73
C ALA A 183 -9.76 -11.26 -13.02
N GLU A 184 -10.85 -11.94 -12.69
CA GLU A 184 -11.11 -13.30 -13.20
C GLU A 184 -11.20 -13.21 -14.73
N LYS A 185 -10.15 -13.67 -15.43
CA LYS A 185 -10.29 -14.08 -16.82
C LYS A 185 -10.99 -15.44 -16.84
N PHE A 186 -12.33 -15.40 -16.90
CA PHE A 186 -13.13 -16.54 -17.30
C PHE A 186 -12.76 -16.90 -18.75
N ASN A 187 -11.93 -17.94 -18.93
CA ASN A 187 -11.79 -18.60 -20.22
C ASN A 187 -12.94 -19.61 -20.35
N SER A 188 -14.01 -19.19 -21.01
CA SER A 188 -15.02 -20.09 -21.55
C SER A 188 -14.54 -20.64 -22.90
N GLY A 189 -14.19 -21.93 -22.93
CA GLY A 189 -13.80 -22.67 -24.13
C GLY A 189 -14.06 -24.17 -23.98
N GLU A 190 -15.29 -24.54 -24.32
CA GLU A 190 -15.87 -25.82 -24.80
C GLU A 190 -15.07 -27.15 -24.77
N ARG A 191 -15.71 -28.17 -24.13
CA ARG A 191 -15.98 -29.60 -24.49
C ARG A 191 -15.31 -30.20 -25.76
N GLU A 192 -14.98 -31.49 -25.92
CA GLU A 192 -15.39 -32.79 -25.32
C GLU A 192 -14.46 -33.93 -25.86
N ASN A 193 -14.30 -35.03 -25.08
CA ASN A 193 -13.99 -36.45 -25.43
C ASN A 193 -12.65 -36.81 -26.13
N ASP A 194 -11.86 -37.81 -25.73
CA ASP A 194 -12.17 -39.25 -25.65
C ASP A 194 -11.24 -40.05 -24.70
N PHE A 195 -11.76 -41.18 -24.21
CA PHE A 195 -11.13 -42.26 -23.42
C PHE A 195 -10.02 -43.02 -24.17
N GLN A 196 -8.94 -43.43 -23.49
CA GLN A 196 -8.51 -44.85 -23.41
C GLN A 196 -7.39 -45.07 -22.36
N GLU A 197 -7.61 -46.05 -21.46
CA GLU A 197 -6.58 -46.72 -20.66
C GLU A 197 -5.75 -47.66 -21.55
N ASP A 198 -4.42 -47.70 -21.37
CA ASP A 198 -3.69 -48.97 -21.47
C ASP A 198 -2.38 -48.96 -20.67
N LEU A 199 -2.10 -50.12 -20.08
CA LEU A 199 -1.00 -50.46 -19.19
C LEU A 199 0.27 -50.79 -20.01
N GLY A 200 1.44 -50.33 -19.57
CA GLY A 200 2.71 -50.78 -20.15
C GLY A 200 3.94 -50.24 -19.43
N GLN A 201 4.51 -51.06 -18.56
CA GLN A 201 5.81 -50.88 -17.92
C GLN A 201 6.93 -50.67 -18.96
N ASN A 202 7.89 -49.79 -18.68
CA ASN A 202 9.29 -50.20 -18.52
C ASN A 202 10.19 -49.06 -18.03
N ASN A 203 11.10 -49.46 -17.17
CA ASN A 203 12.09 -48.67 -16.45
C ASN A 203 13.00 -47.85 -17.39
N THR A 204 13.18 -46.58 -17.03
CA THR A 204 14.48 -45.93 -17.20
C THR A 204 14.77 -45.15 -15.92
N GLU A 205 15.78 -45.63 -15.21
CA GLU A 205 16.45 -44.96 -14.11
C GLU A 205 16.80 -43.53 -14.55
N ASN A 206 16.27 -42.53 -13.85
CA ASN A 206 16.90 -41.23 -13.73
C ASN A 206 16.40 -40.56 -12.46
N GLU A 207 17.31 -40.47 -11.50
CA GLU A 207 17.39 -39.53 -10.38
C GLU A 207 16.21 -38.55 -10.25
N GLN A 208 15.19 -38.93 -9.48
CA GLN A 208 14.40 -37.94 -8.73
C GLN A 208 14.85 -37.99 -7.28
N ALA A 209 16.09 -37.54 -7.06
CA ALA A 209 16.49 -37.05 -5.76
C ALA A 209 15.55 -35.89 -5.42
N SER A 210 14.84 -36.06 -4.29
CA SER A 210 13.92 -35.12 -3.68
C SER A 210 14.20 -33.67 -4.06
N LEU A 211 13.24 -33.02 -4.73
CA LEU A 211 13.10 -31.58 -4.65
C LEU A 211 12.85 -31.25 -3.18
N LYS A 212 13.93 -31.02 -2.43
CA LYS A 212 13.84 -30.19 -1.25
C LYS A 212 13.40 -28.83 -1.78
N GLU A 213 12.13 -28.49 -1.53
CA GLU A 213 11.64 -27.12 -1.48
C GLU A 213 12.58 -26.35 -0.54
N ASN A 214 13.70 -25.87 -1.09
CA ASN A 214 14.58 -25.00 -0.37
C ASN A 214 13.99 -23.60 -0.45
N ASP A 215 13.53 -23.19 0.73
CA ASP A 215 13.53 -21.83 1.23
C ASP A 215 12.78 -20.80 0.38
N TRP A 216 11.52 -20.62 0.78
CA TRP A 216 10.86 -19.32 0.74
C TRP A 216 11.84 -18.24 1.21
N ASP A 217 12.33 -17.49 0.22
CA ASP A 217 13.47 -16.59 0.26
C ASP A 217 13.45 -15.69 1.51
N PHE A 218 14.62 -15.56 2.16
CA PHE A 218 14.82 -14.78 3.39
C PHE A 218 14.35 -13.32 3.24
N GLU A 219 14.25 -12.82 2.01
CA GLU A 219 13.83 -11.45 1.67
C GLU A 219 12.32 -11.28 1.43
N THR A 220 11.54 -12.37 1.33
CA THR A 220 10.07 -12.35 1.13
C THR A 220 9.26 -12.54 2.43
N LYS A 221 9.92 -12.46 3.59
CA LYS A 221 9.31 -12.68 4.92
C LYS A 221 8.35 -11.57 5.38
N PHE A 222 8.15 -10.52 4.58
CA PHE A 222 7.21 -9.44 4.92
C PHE A 222 5.79 -9.88 4.57
N HIS A 223 4.96 -10.10 5.60
CA HIS A 223 3.56 -10.44 5.38
C HIS A 223 2.77 -9.16 5.11
N PHE A 224 1.95 -9.13 4.06
CA PHE A 224 1.06 -8.01 3.79
C PHE A 224 -0.27 -8.26 4.49
N ALA A 225 -0.56 -7.49 5.55
CA ALA A 225 -1.84 -7.59 6.22
C ALA A 225 -2.96 -7.17 5.25
N MET A 226 -3.81 -8.12 4.90
CA MET A 226 -5.09 -7.84 4.26
C MET A 226 -6.08 -7.46 5.35
N ALA A 227 -6.60 -6.24 5.27
CA ALA A 227 -7.63 -5.79 6.20
C ALA A 227 -9.00 -6.28 5.69
N SER A 228 -9.25 -7.59 5.78
CA SER A 228 -10.55 -8.19 5.47
C SER A 228 -11.29 -8.56 6.77
N GLN A 229 -12.62 -8.48 6.74
CA GLN A 229 -13.46 -8.84 7.88
C GLN A 229 -14.14 -10.20 7.69
N TRP A 230 -13.64 -11.09 6.82
CA TRP A 230 -14.29 -12.37 6.50
C TRP A 230 -14.58 -13.26 7.71
N HIS A 231 -13.80 -13.12 8.78
CA HIS A 231 -13.98 -13.85 10.04
C HIS A 231 -15.16 -13.31 10.89
N VAL A 232 -15.72 -12.16 10.55
CA VAL A 232 -16.91 -11.58 11.18
C VAL A 232 -18.14 -12.08 10.42
N ASN A 233 -19.23 -12.43 11.13
CA ASN A 233 -20.48 -12.83 10.47
C ASN A 233 -21.02 -11.68 9.59
N GLY A 234 -21.18 -11.93 8.28
CA GLY A 234 -21.49 -10.88 7.29
C GLY A 234 -20.30 -10.03 6.86
N GLY A 235 -19.08 -10.50 7.15
CA GLY A 235 -17.82 -9.86 6.84
C GLY A 235 -17.60 -9.60 5.35
N THR A 236 -16.91 -8.51 5.05
CA THR A 236 -16.60 -8.09 3.69
C THR A 236 -15.09 -8.02 3.46
N HIS A 237 -14.66 -8.23 2.22
CA HIS A 237 -13.29 -7.93 1.80
C HIS A 237 -13.03 -6.41 1.77
N ARG A 238 -14.09 -5.60 1.85
CA ARG A 238 -14.03 -4.14 1.76
C ARG A 238 -14.07 -3.49 3.13
N ILE A 239 -12.97 -2.86 3.53
CA ILE A 239 -13.00 -1.91 4.65
C ILE A 239 -13.19 -0.49 4.12
N VAL A 240 -14.25 0.15 4.60
CA VAL A 240 -14.59 1.52 4.28
C VAL A 240 -14.11 2.43 5.42
N ILE A 241 -13.39 3.51 5.08
CA ILE A 241 -13.00 4.56 6.02
C ILE A 241 -13.95 5.74 5.81
N ASP A 242 -15.03 5.78 6.58
CA ASP A 242 -16.10 6.80 6.49
C ASP A 242 -16.23 7.70 7.72
N GLN A 243 -15.42 7.46 8.74
CA GLN A 243 -15.40 8.22 9.98
C GLN A 243 -14.00 8.38 10.55
N GLU A 244 -13.81 9.44 11.34
CA GLU A 244 -12.51 9.81 11.90
C GLU A 244 -11.87 8.68 12.69
N ALA A 245 -12.67 7.95 13.47
CA ALA A 245 -12.22 6.85 14.30
C ALA A 245 -11.56 5.71 13.52
N LEU A 246 -12.13 5.37 12.37
CA LEU A 246 -11.59 4.33 11.51
C LEU A 246 -10.29 4.80 10.84
N LEU A 247 -10.22 6.07 10.41
CA LEU A 247 -9.02 6.61 9.76
C LEU A 247 -7.80 6.53 10.67
N TYR A 248 -7.88 7.10 11.87
CA TYR A 248 -6.69 7.14 12.74
C TYR A 248 -6.36 5.76 13.32
N SER A 249 -7.34 4.86 13.46
CA SER A 249 -7.09 3.48 13.90
C SER A 249 -6.43 2.65 12.79
N TRP A 250 -6.92 2.78 11.56
CA TRP A 250 -6.32 2.14 10.39
C TRP A 250 -4.89 2.64 10.15
N LEU A 251 -4.68 3.95 10.17
CA LEU A 251 -3.37 4.57 9.99
C LEU A 251 -2.36 4.11 11.05
N ALA A 252 -2.73 4.18 12.33
CA ALA A 252 -1.86 3.75 13.43
C ALA A 252 -1.59 2.25 13.41
N GLY A 253 -2.63 1.43 13.18
CA GLY A 253 -2.52 -0.02 13.08
C GLY A 253 -1.62 -0.43 11.91
N CYS A 254 -1.78 0.20 10.75
CA CYS A 254 -0.96 -0.07 9.57
C CYS A 254 0.52 0.30 9.81
N VAL A 255 0.81 1.47 10.40
CA VAL A 255 2.18 1.87 10.74
C VAL A 255 2.82 0.93 11.77
N GLN A 256 2.08 0.54 12.81
CA GLN A 256 2.56 -0.41 13.81
C GLN A 256 2.86 -1.77 13.16
N TYR A 257 1.94 -2.28 12.33
CA TYR A 257 2.12 -3.53 11.61
C TYR A 257 3.36 -3.50 10.70
N ILE A 258 3.53 -2.43 9.90
CA ILE A 258 4.73 -2.24 9.07
C ILE A 258 5.98 -2.31 9.93
N LYS A 259 6.01 -1.60 11.07
CA LYS A 259 7.16 -1.59 11.97
C LYS A 259 7.51 -2.98 12.51
N GLU A 260 6.50 -3.73 12.95
CA GLU A 260 6.66 -5.10 13.47
C GLU A 260 7.15 -6.07 12.40
N GLN A 261 6.58 -6.01 11.19
CA GLN A 261 7.04 -6.83 10.07
C GLN A 261 8.47 -6.47 9.67
N LEU A 262 8.84 -5.19 9.64
CA LEU A 262 10.21 -4.75 9.37
C LEU A 262 11.20 -5.22 10.45
N LEU A 263 10.82 -5.23 11.72
CA LEU A 263 11.61 -5.81 12.81
C LEU A 263 11.82 -7.30 12.60
N TYR A 264 10.75 -8.03 12.29
CA TYR A 264 10.79 -9.47 12.02
C TYR A 264 11.76 -9.82 10.89
N VAL A 265 11.64 -9.16 9.73
CA VAL A 265 12.51 -9.44 8.56
C VAL A 265 13.95 -8.95 8.75
N SER A 266 14.19 -7.97 9.62
CA SER A 266 15.54 -7.48 9.91
C SER A 266 16.26 -8.27 11.02
N GLY A 267 15.62 -9.31 11.57
CA GLY A 267 16.18 -10.14 12.63
C GLY A 267 16.25 -9.46 14.00
N GLY A 268 15.58 -8.32 14.17
CA GLY A 268 15.47 -7.63 15.46
C GLY A 268 14.40 -8.29 16.33
N ARG A 269 14.83 -9.12 17.28
CA ARG A 269 14.05 -9.49 18.47
C ARG A 269 14.70 -8.91 19.71
#